data_AF-A0A453HY29-F1
#
_entry.id   AF-A0A453HY29-F1
#
_cell.length_a   1.000
_cell.length_b   1.000
_cell.length_c   1.000
_cell.angle_alpha   90.00
_cell.angle_beta   90.00
_cell.angle_gamma   90.00
#
_symmetry.space_group_name_H-M   'P 1'
#
loop_
_entity.id
_entity.type
_entity.pdbx_description
1 polymer ?
#
loop_
_entity_poly.entity_id
_entity_poly.type
_entity_poly.pdbx_seq_one_letter_code
_entity_poly.pdbx_strand_id
1 'polypeptide(L)'
;MDANQVRQDKNGCTPLHWAVIRGSLEVCTLLVHAGTKQELTLRDRGGFTPLQLAADKGQRHLSNILSNATKVSFGDKYCSGRLGKVGYAPILFSYLVILMILFLKSIVFASDFSRITAAVGLWSWAAISLALASQVVFYRVSRNTPGYIKTNTEGLDPKELLMGIDLSSSTFTGSWSQLCPTCKIVRPVRSKHCPICKQCVEQFDHHCPWISNCVGKRNKWDFLVFLCMGIATTLLGAAVGFHSKEA
;
A
#
# COMPACT_ATOMS: atom_id res chain seq x y z
N MET A 1 18.12 -17.45 5.49
CA MET A 1 17.00 -17.59 6.44
C MET A 1 15.79 -18.13 5.69
N ASP A 2 15.77 -19.42 5.40
CA ASP A 2 14.55 -20.11 4.94
C ASP A 2 14.12 -21.05 6.08
N ALA A 3 13.95 -20.48 7.28
CA ALA A 3 13.43 -21.23 8.41
C ALA A 3 12.00 -21.64 8.06
N ASN A 4 11.79 -22.93 7.82
CA ASN A 4 10.47 -23.45 7.46
C ASN A 4 9.58 -23.50 8.71
N GLN A 5 8.83 -22.44 8.94
CA GLN A 5 7.96 -22.28 10.10
C GLN A 5 6.70 -23.16 10.06
N VAL A 6 6.35 -23.72 8.89
CA VAL A 6 5.24 -24.67 8.76
C VAL A 6 5.67 -26.12 8.94
N ARG A 7 6.98 -26.40 9.01
CA ARG A 7 7.48 -27.77 9.20
C ARG A 7 7.12 -28.26 10.59
N GLN A 8 6.41 -29.37 10.64
CA GLN A 8 6.06 -30.07 11.87
C GLN A 8 7.12 -31.14 12.18
N ASP A 9 7.40 -31.33 13.47
CA ASP A 9 8.21 -32.45 13.95
C ASP A 9 7.38 -33.76 14.04
N LYS A 10 7.97 -34.81 14.62
CA LYS A 10 7.30 -36.12 14.81
C LYS A 10 6.04 -36.02 15.66
N ASN A 11 5.90 -34.99 16.48
CA ASN A 11 4.75 -34.73 17.34
C ASN A 11 3.75 -33.77 16.69
N GLY A 12 3.92 -33.40 15.42
CA GLY A 12 3.06 -32.41 14.77
C GLY A 12 3.36 -30.98 15.21
N CYS A 13 4.39 -30.73 16.04
CA CYS A 13 4.66 -29.40 16.57
C CYS A 13 5.44 -28.57 15.55
N THR A 14 4.94 -27.36 15.27
CA THR A 14 5.70 -26.32 14.53
C THR A 14 6.60 -25.54 15.49
N PRO A 15 7.56 -24.74 14.99
CA PRO A 15 8.32 -23.81 15.83
C PRO A 15 7.44 -22.90 16.70
N LEU A 16 6.27 -22.49 16.20
CA LEU A 16 5.32 -21.68 16.97
C LEU A 16 4.67 -22.46 18.12
N HIS A 17 4.38 -23.75 17.94
CA HIS A 17 3.93 -24.60 19.05
C HIS A 17 4.98 -24.65 20.16
N TRP A 18 6.24 -24.87 19.80
CA TRP A 18 7.34 -24.91 20.77
C TRP A 18 7.53 -23.57 21.49
N ALA A 19 7.39 -22.45 20.79
CA ALA A 19 7.46 -21.12 21.41
C ALA A 19 6.35 -20.91 22.46
N VAL A 20 5.12 -21.35 22.17
CA VAL A 20 4.00 -21.34 23.12
C VAL A 20 4.24 -22.28 24.30
N ILE A 21 4.73 -23.50 24.04
CA ILE A 21 5.05 -24.47 25.10
C ILE A 21 6.08 -23.89 26.09
N ARG A 22 7.07 -23.18 25.56
CA ARG A 22 8.09 -22.47 26.36
C ARG A 22 7.58 -21.19 27.03
N GLY A 23 6.43 -20.68 26.61
CA GLY A 23 5.87 -19.41 27.11
C GLY A 23 6.67 -18.19 26.67
N SER A 24 7.49 -18.30 25.61
CA SER A 24 8.33 -17.18 25.16
C SER A 24 7.53 -16.22 24.28
N LEU A 25 7.28 -15.04 24.84
CA LEU A 25 6.54 -13.98 24.18
C LEU A 25 7.28 -13.44 22.96
N GLU A 26 8.57 -13.22 23.09
CA GLU A 26 9.44 -12.63 22.08
C GLU A 26 9.55 -13.57 20.87
N VAL A 27 9.75 -14.88 21.12
CA VAL A 27 9.83 -15.87 20.04
C VAL A 27 8.47 -16.03 19.36
N CYS A 28 7.37 -16.07 20.11
CA CYS A 28 6.02 -16.11 19.52
C CYS A 28 5.74 -14.89 18.64
N THR A 29 6.03 -13.68 19.12
CA THR A 29 5.81 -12.44 18.37
C THR A 29 6.68 -12.37 17.12
N LEU A 30 7.95 -12.78 17.21
CA LEU A 30 8.85 -12.88 16.07
C LEU A 30 8.34 -13.89 15.03
N LEU A 31 7.95 -15.10 15.45
CA LEU A 31 7.45 -16.14 14.54
C LEU A 31 6.18 -15.69 13.83
N VAL A 32 5.18 -15.22 14.58
CA VAL A 32 3.92 -14.69 14.04
C VAL A 32 4.16 -13.58 13.01
N HIS A 33 5.16 -12.72 13.26
CA HIS A 33 5.47 -11.61 12.37
C HIS A 33 6.31 -12.01 11.16
N ALA A 34 7.23 -12.96 11.33
CA ALA A 34 8.08 -13.50 10.27
C ALA A 34 7.37 -14.55 9.40
N GLY A 35 6.28 -15.12 9.90
CA GLY A 35 5.67 -16.32 9.39
C GLY A 35 4.56 -16.17 8.40
N THR A 36 4.10 -17.35 7.97
CA THR A 36 2.94 -17.46 7.09
C THR A 36 1.71 -17.75 7.92
N LYS A 37 0.56 -17.22 7.47
CA LYS A 37 -0.75 -17.43 8.12
C LYS A 37 -1.10 -18.90 8.37
N GLN A 38 -0.52 -19.80 7.58
CA GLN A 38 -0.74 -21.24 7.69
C GLN A 38 -0.31 -21.78 9.06
N GLU A 39 0.81 -21.32 9.61
CA GLU A 39 1.35 -21.86 10.87
C GLU A 39 0.42 -21.67 12.07
N LEU A 40 -0.39 -20.60 12.05
CA LEU A 40 -1.36 -20.27 13.11
C LEU A 40 -2.51 -21.29 13.19
N THR A 41 -2.73 -22.04 12.11
CA THR A 41 -3.85 -22.98 11.96
C THR A 41 -3.43 -24.44 11.99
N LEU A 42 -2.13 -24.72 11.92
CA LEU A 42 -1.62 -26.09 12.01
C LEU A 42 -1.89 -26.66 13.40
N ARG A 43 -2.19 -27.96 13.45
CA ARG A 43 -2.49 -28.68 14.69
C ARG A 43 -1.34 -29.64 15.00
N ASP A 44 -0.99 -29.72 16.27
CA ASP A 44 -0.09 -30.77 16.77
C ASP A 44 -0.76 -32.16 16.76
N ARG A 45 -0.04 -33.18 17.24
CA ARG A 45 -0.57 -34.55 17.38
C ARG A 45 -1.76 -34.64 18.34
N GLY A 46 -1.86 -33.73 19.31
CA GLY A 46 -3.02 -33.62 20.21
C GLY A 46 -4.22 -32.93 19.55
N GLY A 47 -4.09 -32.45 18.31
CA GLY A 47 -5.15 -31.75 17.60
C GLY A 47 -5.29 -30.28 17.99
N PHE A 48 -4.34 -29.74 18.77
CA PHE A 48 -4.35 -28.36 19.26
C PHE A 48 -3.61 -27.45 18.30
N THR A 49 -4.18 -26.27 18.03
CA THR A 49 -3.45 -25.16 17.39
C THR A 49 -2.58 -24.43 18.43
N PRO A 50 -1.60 -23.60 18.01
CA PRO A 50 -0.80 -22.82 18.95
C PRO A 50 -1.64 -21.92 19.87
N LEU A 51 -2.73 -21.35 19.35
CA LEU A 51 -3.67 -20.54 20.14
C LEU A 51 -4.40 -21.38 21.19
N GLN A 52 -4.88 -22.56 20.80
CA GLN A 52 -5.57 -23.46 21.73
C GLN A 52 -4.62 -23.97 22.82
N LEU A 53 -3.38 -24.28 22.45
CA LEU A 53 -2.34 -24.71 23.39
C LEU A 53 -1.97 -23.60 24.39
N ALA A 54 -1.92 -22.34 23.94
CA ALA A 54 -1.72 -21.18 24.83
C ALA A 54 -2.90 -21.00 25.80
N ALA A 55 -4.13 -21.20 25.32
CA ALA A 55 -5.34 -21.12 26.13
C ALA A 55 -5.40 -22.23 27.19
N ASP A 56 -5.10 -23.47 26.79
CA ASP A 56 -5.05 -24.65 27.67
C ASP A 56 -4.02 -24.47 28.80
N LYS A 57 -2.84 -23.93 28.47
CA LYS A 57 -1.80 -23.58 29.44
C LYS A 57 -2.09 -22.33 30.30
N GLY A 58 -3.23 -21.66 30.08
CA GLY A 58 -3.59 -20.43 30.80
C GLY A 58 -2.72 -19.21 30.48
N GLN A 59 -1.98 -19.21 29.37
CA GLN A 59 -1.06 -18.14 28.97
C GLN A 59 -1.82 -16.98 28.32
N ARG A 60 -2.58 -16.23 29.12
CA ARG A 60 -3.51 -15.16 28.67
C ARG A 60 -2.87 -14.18 27.67
N HIS A 61 -1.64 -13.74 27.93
CA HIS A 61 -0.96 -12.76 27.07
C HIS A 61 -0.61 -13.33 25.68
N LEU A 62 -0.15 -14.58 25.62
CA LEU A 62 0.11 -15.28 24.36
C LEU A 62 -1.17 -15.59 23.61
N SER A 63 -2.23 -16.01 24.31
CA SER A 63 -3.55 -16.22 23.71
C SER A 63 -4.09 -14.94 23.06
N ASN A 64 -3.89 -13.78 23.68
CA ASN A 64 -4.30 -12.50 23.10
C ASN A 64 -3.54 -12.18 21.81
N ILE A 65 -2.22 -12.37 21.79
CA ILE A 65 -1.39 -12.10 20.61
C ILE A 65 -1.74 -13.03 19.47
N LEU A 66 -1.86 -14.33 19.73
CA LEU A 66 -2.20 -15.34 18.74
C LEU A 66 -3.64 -15.17 18.23
N SER A 67 -4.57 -14.77 19.11
CA SER A 67 -5.96 -14.45 18.75
C SER A 67 -6.03 -13.21 17.84
N ASN A 68 -5.27 -12.17 18.15
CA ASN A 68 -5.17 -10.98 17.29
C ASN A 68 -4.55 -11.33 15.93
N ALA A 69 -3.48 -12.12 15.91
CA ALA A 69 -2.83 -12.56 14.67
C ALA A 69 -3.77 -13.40 13.79
N THR A 70 -4.56 -14.30 14.39
CA THR A 70 -5.57 -15.07 13.67
C THR A 70 -6.73 -14.20 13.18
N LYS A 71 -7.18 -13.19 13.92
CA LYS A 71 -8.23 -12.25 13.45
C LYS A 71 -7.76 -11.38 12.28
N VAL A 72 -6.57 -10.79 12.37
CA VAL A 72 -5.96 -10.02 11.27
C VAL A 72 -5.88 -10.86 9.99
N SER A 73 -5.57 -12.17 10.13
CA SER A 73 -5.54 -13.11 9.02
C SER A 73 -6.86 -13.18 8.22
N PHE A 74 -8.01 -13.13 8.91
CA PHE A 74 -9.34 -13.15 8.29
C PHE A 74 -9.80 -11.77 7.78
N GLY A 75 -9.41 -10.67 8.44
CA GLY A 75 -9.72 -9.29 8.04
C GLY A 75 -9.04 -8.84 6.74
N ASP A 76 -7.88 -9.39 6.42
CA ASP A 76 -7.16 -9.09 5.17
C ASP A 76 -7.91 -9.50 3.89
N LYS A 77 -8.95 -10.35 4.00
CA LYS A 77 -9.85 -10.66 2.87
C LYS A 77 -10.67 -9.44 2.44
N TYR A 78 -10.91 -8.47 3.32
CA TYR A 78 -11.77 -7.32 3.04
C TYR A 78 -11.01 -6.10 2.47
N CYS A 79 -9.70 -5.95 2.76
CA CYS A 79 -8.91 -4.82 2.27
C CYS A 79 -8.03 -5.13 1.04
N SER A 80 -7.87 -6.40 0.67
CA SER A 80 -7.24 -6.81 -0.61
C SER A 80 -8.26 -7.44 -1.54
N GLY A 81 -9.26 -6.66 -1.94
CA GLY A 81 -10.11 -7.02 -3.07
C GLY A 81 -9.25 -7.33 -4.30
N ARG A 82 -9.72 -8.28 -5.12
CA ARG A 82 -9.09 -8.69 -6.40
C ARG A 82 -8.76 -7.49 -7.32
N LEU A 83 -9.45 -6.36 -7.12
CA LEU A 83 -9.21 -5.04 -7.75
C LEU A 83 -7.78 -4.49 -7.56
N GLY A 84 -7.11 -4.76 -6.43
CA GLY A 84 -5.77 -4.18 -6.17
C GLY A 84 -4.63 -4.78 -7.00
N LYS A 85 -4.86 -5.88 -7.71
CA LYS A 85 -3.81 -6.56 -8.52
C LYS A 85 -3.67 -5.97 -9.92
N VAL A 86 -4.68 -5.25 -10.41
CA VAL A 86 -4.70 -4.69 -11.76
C VAL A 86 -4.44 -3.20 -11.67
N GLY A 87 -3.45 -2.73 -12.42
CA GLY A 87 -3.18 -1.31 -12.54
C GLY A 87 -4.15 -0.65 -13.52
N TYR A 88 -4.98 0.28 -13.03
CA TYR A 88 -5.95 1.02 -13.86
C TYR A 88 -5.42 2.33 -14.44
N ALA A 89 -4.15 2.68 -14.19
CA ALA A 89 -3.55 3.94 -14.65
C ALA A 89 -3.66 4.19 -16.16
N PRO A 90 -3.33 3.25 -17.06
CA PRO A 90 -3.46 3.50 -18.49
C PRO A 90 -4.91 3.67 -18.92
N ILE A 91 -5.85 2.96 -18.28
CA ILE A 91 -7.28 3.05 -18.57
C ILE A 91 -7.80 4.42 -18.14
N LEU A 92 -7.49 4.83 -16.91
CA LEU A 92 -7.88 6.14 -16.39
C LEU A 92 -7.24 7.28 -17.18
N PHE A 93 -5.97 7.18 -17.55
CA PHE A 93 -5.31 8.16 -18.40
C PHE A 93 -6.00 8.30 -19.76
N SER A 94 -6.27 7.16 -20.41
CA SER A 94 -6.97 7.14 -21.70
C SER A 94 -8.38 7.75 -21.58
N TYR A 95 -9.11 7.43 -20.52
CA TYR A 95 -10.42 8.02 -20.24
C TYR A 95 -10.36 9.54 -20.05
N LEU A 96 -9.41 10.06 -19.27
CA LEU A 96 -9.23 11.50 -19.08
C LEU A 96 -8.85 12.22 -20.38
N VAL A 97 -8.04 11.59 -21.24
CA VAL A 97 -7.72 12.13 -22.58
C VAL A 97 -8.96 12.17 -23.47
N ILE A 98 -9.77 11.12 -23.47
CA ILE A 98 -11.03 11.08 -24.24
C ILE A 98 -11.98 12.18 -23.77
N LEU A 99 -12.16 12.35 -22.45
CA LEU A 99 -13.01 13.42 -21.90
C LEU A 99 -12.52 14.82 -22.33
N MET A 100 -11.21 15.04 -22.31
CA MET A 100 -10.61 16.30 -22.76
C MET A 100 -10.86 16.55 -24.25
N ILE A 101 -10.75 15.51 -25.10
CA ILE A 101 -11.05 15.62 -26.54
C ILE A 101 -12.54 15.91 -26.76
N LEU A 102 -13.44 15.23 -26.04
CA LEU A 102 -14.88 15.48 -26.12
C LEU A 102 -15.23 16.91 -25.70
N PHE A 103 -14.61 17.41 -24.63
CA PHE A 103 -14.78 18.80 -24.19
C PHE A 103 -14.29 19.80 -25.24
N LEU A 104 -13.10 19.57 -25.82
CA LEU A 104 -12.58 20.41 -26.92
C LEU A 104 -13.51 20.38 -28.14
N LYS A 105 -14.03 19.21 -28.52
CA LYS A 105 -15.00 19.08 -29.62
C LYS A 105 -16.29 19.83 -29.31
N SER A 106 -16.77 19.79 -28.06
CA SER A 106 -17.93 20.56 -27.62
C SER A 106 -17.72 22.07 -27.76
N ILE A 107 -16.50 22.56 -27.59
CA ILE A 107 -16.18 23.99 -27.76
C ILE A 107 -16.05 24.37 -29.23
N VAL A 108 -15.35 23.54 -30.03
CA VAL A 108 -15.03 23.84 -31.44
C VAL A 108 -16.20 23.60 -32.40
N PHE A 109 -17.02 22.58 -32.14
CA PHE A 109 -18.18 22.19 -32.98
C PHE A 109 -19.52 22.64 -32.39
N ALA A 110 -19.53 23.43 -31.31
CA ALA A 110 -20.71 24.20 -30.96
C ALA A 110 -20.99 25.15 -32.14
N SER A 111 -21.95 24.78 -32.96
CA SER A 111 -22.20 25.30 -34.31
C SER A 111 -22.78 26.72 -34.36
N ASP A 112 -22.54 27.55 -33.35
CA ASP A 112 -22.85 28.98 -33.32
C ASP A 112 -21.68 29.74 -32.69
N PHE A 113 -20.58 29.91 -33.45
CA PHE A 113 -19.44 30.75 -33.05
C PHE A 113 -19.85 32.22 -32.76
N SER A 114 -21.09 32.62 -33.09
CA SER A 114 -21.67 33.92 -32.77
C SER A 114 -22.21 34.05 -31.33
N ARG A 115 -22.37 32.94 -30.58
CA ARG A 115 -22.99 32.93 -29.24
C ARG A 115 -22.02 32.81 -28.05
N ILE A 116 -20.75 32.49 -28.30
CA ILE A 116 -19.78 32.33 -27.20
C ILE A 116 -19.18 33.70 -26.87
N THR A 117 -19.49 34.22 -25.67
CA THR A 117 -18.83 35.42 -25.15
C THR A 117 -17.32 35.18 -24.99
N ALA A 118 -16.50 36.21 -25.19
CA ALA A 118 -15.04 36.11 -25.02
C ALA A 118 -14.64 35.56 -23.64
N ALA A 119 -15.46 35.83 -22.61
CA ALA A 119 -15.30 35.28 -21.28
C ALA A 119 -15.44 33.75 -21.24
N VAL A 120 -16.50 33.18 -21.81
CA VAL A 120 -16.71 31.72 -21.86
C VAL A 120 -15.59 31.03 -22.65
N GLY A 121 -15.13 31.65 -23.74
CA GLY A 121 -13.96 31.17 -24.48
C GLY A 121 -12.69 31.13 -23.62
N LEU A 122 -12.39 32.20 -22.89
CA LEU A 122 -11.24 32.26 -22.00
C LEU A 122 -11.29 31.20 -20.90
N TRP A 123 -12.43 31.06 -20.22
CA TRP A 123 -12.62 30.04 -19.17
C TRP A 123 -12.53 28.62 -19.72
N SER A 124 -12.98 28.39 -20.95
CA SER A 124 -12.86 27.11 -21.66
C SER A 124 -11.40 26.73 -21.92
N TRP A 125 -10.59 27.67 -22.42
CA TRP A 125 -9.15 27.46 -22.61
C TRP A 125 -8.41 27.27 -21.29
N ALA A 126 -8.79 28.00 -20.25
CA ALA A 126 -8.26 27.80 -18.89
C ALA A 126 -8.55 26.38 -18.39
N ALA A 127 -9.77 25.87 -18.57
CA ALA A 127 -10.14 24.50 -18.20
C ALA A 127 -9.34 23.45 -18.97
N ILE A 128 -9.12 23.63 -20.29
CA ILE A 128 -8.27 22.73 -21.09
C ILE A 128 -6.82 22.75 -20.61
N SER A 129 -6.27 23.94 -20.35
CA SER A 129 -4.88 24.08 -19.87
C SER A 129 -4.69 23.39 -18.51
N LEU A 130 -5.66 23.51 -17.61
CA LEU A 130 -5.64 22.86 -16.30
C LEU A 130 -5.81 21.34 -16.43
N ALA A 131 -6.66 20.87 -17.34
CA ALA A 131 -6.83 19.45 -17.62
C ALA A 131 -5.53 18.81 -18.16
N LEU A 132 -4.84 19.49 -19.08
CA LEU A 132 -3.53 19.06 -19.60
C LEU A 132 -2.47 19.03 -18.50
N ALA A 133 -2.39 20.08 -17.68
CA ALA A 133 -1.49 20.10 -16.51
C ALA A 133 -1.79 18.95 -15.54
N SER A 134 -3.07 18.69 -15.26
CA SER A 134 -3.52 17.56 -14.42
C SER A 134 -3.08 16.21 -14.99
N GLN A 135 -3.13 16.00 -16.30
CA GLN A 135 -2.63 14.79 -16.95
C GLN A 135 -1.11 14.61 -16.81
N VAL A 136 -0.33 15.70 -16.89
CA VAL A 136 1.12 15.67 -16.65
C VAL A 136 1.41 15.26 -15.19
N VAL A 137 0.67 15.82 -14.23
CA VAL A 137 0.82 15.45 -12.81
C VAL A 137 0.37 14.00 -12.58
N PHE A 138 -0.71 13.54 -13.23
CA PHE A 138 -1.13 12.14 -13.20
C PHE A 138 -0.04 11.18 -13.71
N TYR A 139 0.60 11.54 -14.83
CA TYR A 139 1.72 10.77 -15.36
C TYR A 139 2.89 10.73 -14.36
N ARG A 140 3.22 11.87 -13.75
CA ARG A 140 4.24 11.96 -12.70
C ARG A 140 3.90 11.07 -11.50
N VAL A 141 2.69 11.16 -10.94
CA VAL A 141 2.35 10.38 -9.73
C VAL A 141 2.29 8.87 -10.00
N SER A 142 1.88 8.46 -11.20
CA SER A 142 1.82 7.04 -11.59
C SER A 142 3.20 6.43 -11.88
N ARG A 143 4.20 7.24 -12.26
CA ARG A 143 5.54 6.75 -12.65
C ARG A 143 6.61 7.05 -11.61
N ASN A 144 6.47 8.13 -10.84
CA ASN A 144 7.46 8.52 -9.84
C ASN A 144 7.54 7.50 -8.72
N THR A 145 8.77 7.22 -8.30
CA THR A 145 9.01 6.32 -7.18
C THR A 145 8.43 6.92 -5.89
N PRO A 146 7.57 6.20 -5.15
CA PRO A 146 6.87 6.73 -3.97
C PRO A 146 7.76 6.94 -2.75
N GLY A 147 9.01 6.46 -2.81
CA GLY A 147 9.85 6.29 -1.62
C GLY A 147 10.15 4.84 -1.29
N TYR A 148 10.38 4.00 -2.31
CA TYR A 148 10.83 2.63 -2.07
C TYR A 148 12.15 2.65 -1.30
N ILE A 149 12.19 1.90 -0.20
CA ILE A 149 13.37 1.76 0.64
C ILE A 149 14.29 0.75 -0.05
N LYS A 150 15.48 1.20 -0.44
CA LYS A 150 16.49 0.32 -1.04
C LYS A 150 17.04 -0.61 0.05
N THR A 151 17.17 -1.88 -0.28
CA THR A 151 18.02 -2.79 0.49
C THR A 151 19.46 -2.38 0.23
N ASN A 152 20.20 -1.91 1.24
CA ASN A 152 21.65 -1.76 1.14
C ASN A 152 22.25 -3.17 1.07
N THR A 153 22.23 -3.78 -0.11
CA THR A 153 22.89 -5.05 -0.45
C THR A 153 24.04 -4.83 -1.42
N GLU A 154 24.40 -3.57 -1.71
CA GLU A 154 25.60 -3.26 -2.49
C GLU A 154 26.78 -3.16 -1.54
N GLY A 155 27.53 -4.26 -1.43
CA GLY A 155 28.88 -4.27 -0.85
C GLY A 155 29.08 -4.95 0.49
N LEU A 156 28.02 -5.40 1.19
CA LEU A 156 28.18 -6.15 2.44
C LEU A 156 27.61 -7.57 2.33
N ASP A 157 28.43 -8.54 2.72
CA ASP A 157 28.11 -9.97 2.75
C ASP A 157 26.79 -10.20 3.53
N PRO A 158 25.78 -10.91 2.99
CA PRO A 158 24.50 -11.13 3.65
C PRO A 158 24.57 -11.73 5.06
N LYS A 159 25.71 -12.32 5.45
CA LYS A 159 25.99 -12.78 6.81
C LYS A 159 26.46 -11.66 7.75
N GLU A 160 27.21 -10.68 7.26
CA GLU A 160 27.75 -9.53 8.02
C GLU A 160 26.65 -8.52 8.35
N LEU A 161 25.72 -8.26 7.42
CA LEU A 161 24.55 -7.41 7.68
C LEU A 161 23.64 -7.97 8.78
N LEU A 162 23.66 -9.28 9.03
CA LEU A 162 22.81 -9.93 10.03
C LEU A 162 23.50 -10.12 11.39
N MET A 163 24.84 -10.18 11.42
CA MET A 163 25.62 -10.08 12.65
C MET A 163 25.85 -8.62 13.09
N GLY A 164 25.71 -7.67 12.17
CA GLY A 164 25.85 -6.23 12.39
C GLY A 164 24.54 -5.44 12.48
N ILE A 165 23.36 -6.08 12.55
CA ILE A 165 22.20 -5.38 13.13
C ILE A 165 22.49 -5.28 14.61
N ASP A 166 23.16 -4.21 14.98
CA ASP A 166 23.26 -3.78 16.35
C ASP A 166 21.82 -3.54 16.84
N LEU A 167 21.23 -4.56 17.47
CA LEU A 167 19.92 -4.49 18.12
C LEU A 167 19.93 -3.42 19.23
N SER A 168 21.11 -2.94 19.64
CA SER A 168 21.34 -1.77 20.50
C SER A 168 21.52 -0.44 19.77
N SER A 169 21.50 -0.40 18.43
CA SER A 169 21.50 0.87 17.70
C SER A 169 20.24 1.68 18.04
N SER A 170 20.41 2.99 18.20
CA SER A 170 19.37 3.95 18.58
C SER A 170 18.15 4.01 17.64
N THR A 171 18.16 3.26 16.54
CA THR A 171 17.09 3.20 15.53
C THR A 171 16.11 2.03 15.69
N PHE A 172 16.47 0.93 16.36
CA PHE A 172 15.56 -0.19 16.61
C PHE A 172 14.91 -0.03 17.98
N THR A 173 13.60 0.19 18.02
CA THR A 173 12.89 0.43 19.29
C THR A 173 12.50 -0.88 20.00
N GLY A 174 13.18 -2.00 19.72
CA GLY A 174 12.84 -3.31 20.26
C GLY A 174 11.55 -3.93 19.73
N SER A 175 10.87 -3.30 18.76
CA SER A 175 9.59 -3.80 18.26
C SER A 175 9.77 -4.71 17.05
N TRP A 176 9.47 -6.00 17.22
CA TRP A 176 9.46 -6.99 16.12
C TRP A 176 8.59 -6.54 14.93
N SER A 177 7.57 -5.72 15.21
CA SER A 177 6.73 -5.12 14.18
C SER A 177 7.51 -4.24 13.19
N GLN A 178 8.70 -3.70 13.53
CA GLN A 178 9.52 -2.91 12.61
C GLN A 178 10.20 -3.78 11.55
N LEU A 179 10.35 -5.08 11.75
CA LEU A 179 11.00 -5.92 10.75
C LEU A 179 10.07 -6.14 9.55
N CYS A 180 10.66 -6.18 8.35
CA CYS A 180 9.97 -6.67 7.16
C CYS A 180 10.57 -8.02 6.76
N PRO A 181 9.84 -9.13 6.94
CA PRO A 181 10.32 -10.45 6.54
C PRO A 181 10.52 -10.57 5.02
N THR A 182 9.63 -9.96 4.23
CA THR A 182 9.67 -9.99 2.76
C THR A 182 10.89 -9.25 2.21
N CYS A 183 11.14 -8.03 2.70
CA CYS A 183 12.24 -7.19 2.21
C CYS A 183 13.55 -7.41 2.99
N LYS A 184 13.51 -8.16 4.10
CA LYS A 184 14.67 -8.43 4.97
C LYS A 184 15.37 -7.16 5.48
N ILE A 185 14.58 -6.18 5.94
CA ILE A 185 15.06 -4.90 6.48
C ILE A 185 14.38 -4.57 7.81
N VAL A 186 15.04 -3.76 8.64
CA VAL A 186 14.38 -3.00 9.70
C VAL A 186 13.72 -1.78 9.06
N ARG A 187 12.40 -1.68 9.15
CA ARG A 187 11.61 -0.61 8.55
C ARG A 187 11.82 0.70 9.32
N PRO A 188 12.18 1.80 8.66
CA PRO A 188 12.15 3.13 9.27
C PRO A 188 10.77 3.47 9.84
N VAL A 189 10.73 4.38 10.81
CA VAL A 189 9.49 4.87 11.42
C VAL A 189 8.51 5.35 10.34
N ARG A 190 7.23 4.98 10.50
CA ARG A 190 6.13 5.26 9.54
C ARG A 190 6.25 4.61 8.16
N SER A 191 7.19 3.69 7.92
CA SER A 191 7.21 2.92 6.68
C SER A 191 6.39 1.62 6.79
N LYS A 192 5.80 1.17 5.68
CA LYS A 192 5.05 -0.10 5.61
C LYS A 192 5.42 -0.88 4.36
N HIS A 193 5.19 -2.20 4.40
CA HIS A 193 5.36 -3.07 3.23
C HIS A 193 4.07 -3.07 2.42
N CYS A 194 4.17 -2.82 1.11
CA CYS A 194 3.03 -2.96 0.20
C CYS A 194 3.02 -4.38 -0.39
N PRO A 195 2.00 -5.21 -0.14
CA PRO A 195 1.94 -6.58 -0.67
C PRO A 195 1.74 -6.63 -2.18
N ILE A 196 1.19 -5.56 -2.77
CA ILE A 196 0.95 -5.45 -4.23
C ILE A 196 2.27 -5.12 -4.95
N CYS A 197 2.96 -4.05 -4.53
CA CYS A 197 4.25 -3.65 -5.10
C CYS A 197 5.42 -4.53 -4.61
N LYS A 198 5.22 -5.36 -3.58
CA LYS A 198 6.24 -6.22 -2.94
C LYS A 198 7.47 -5.46 -2.46
N GLN A 199 7.28 -4.22 -2.02
CA GLN A 199 8.35 -3.31 -1.62
C GLN A 199 7.93 -2.51 -0.38
N CYS A 200 8.89 -2.17 0.47
CA CYS A 200 8.68 -1.25 1.58
C CYS A 200 8.72 0.19 1.10
N VAL A 201 7.76 1.00 1.55
CA VAL A 201 7.59 2.41 1.16
C VAL A 201 7.72 3.30 2.39
N GLU A 202 8.55 4.33 2.30
CA GLU A 202 8.74 5.34 3.34
C GLU A 202 7.50 6.24 3.47
N GLN A 203 7.07 6.51 4.71
CA GLN A 203 5.83 7.23 5.02
C GLN A 203 4.66 6.72 4.17
N PHE A 204 4.47 5.40 4.16
CA PHE A 204 3.45 4.75 3.37
C PHE A 204 2.07 5.25 3.81
N ASP A 205 1.33 5.80 2.85
CA ASP A 205 -0.07 6.17 3.03
C ASP A 205 -0.94 4.99 2.58
N HIS A 206 -1.01 4.76 1.27
CA HIS A 206 -1.77 3.66 0.68
C HIS A 206 -1.23 3.21 -0.68
N HIS A 207 -1.73 2.08 -1.18
CA HIS A 207 -1.56 1.69 -2.58
C HIS A 207 -2.82 2.09 -3.35
N CYS A 208 -2.67 2.84 -4.44
CA CYS A 208 -3.80 3.36 -5.22
C CYS A 208 -3.87 2.65 -6.58
N PRO A 209 -4.89 1.79 -6.81
CA PRO A 209 -5.06 1.08 -8.09
C PRO A 209 -5.23 2.02 -9.29
N TRP A 210 -5.87 3.18 -9.07
CA TRP A 210 -6.16 4.19 -10.11
C TRP A 210 -4.91 4.81 -10.72
N ILE A 211 -3.88 5.06 -9.92
CA ILE A 211 -2.57 5.53 -10.40
C ILE A 211 -1.59 4.36 -10.60
N SER A 212 -2.00 3.13 -10.25
CA SER A 212 -1.19 1.90 -10.34
C SER A 212 0.15 2.00 -9.63
N ASN A 213 0.18 2.73 -8.53
CA ASN A 213 1.39 3.04 -7.77
C ASN A 213 1.05 3.24 -6.29
N CYS A 214 2.05 3.15 -5.42
CA CYS A 214 1.88 3.55 -4.03
C CYS A 214 1.91 5.07 -3.90
N VAL A 215 1.26 5.58 -2.87
CA VAL A 215 1.40 6.95 -2.39
C VAL A 215 2.25 6.90 -1.12
N GLY A 216 3.38 7.60 -1.14
CA GLY A 216 4.35 7.62 -0.06
C GLY A 216 5.07 8.96 0.04
N LYS A 217 6.15 9.02 0.81
CA LYS A 217 6.88 10.27 1.09
C LYS A 217 7.19 11.11 -0.15
N ARG A 218 7.65 10.47 -1.24
CA ARG A 218 8.19 11.19 -2.41
C ARG A 218 7.13 11.65 -3.41
N ASN A 219 5.92 11.09 -3.41
CA ASN A 219 4.89 11.42 -4.39
C ASN A 219 3.54 11.84 -3.76
N LYS A 220 3.39 11.83 -2.43
CA LYS A 220 2.15 12.25 -1.74
C LYS A 220 1.71 13.67 -2.06
N TRP A 221 2.64 14.59 -2.28
CA TRP A 221 2.32 15.98 -2.65
C TRP A 221 1.87 16.08 -4.10
N ASP A 222 2.55 15.38 -5.03
CA ASP A 222 2.11 15.27 -6.42
C ASP A 222 0.70 14.65 -6.50
N PHE A 223 0.41 13.64 -5.67
CA PHE A 223 -0.91 13.04 -5.55
C PHE A 223 -1.97 14.05 -5.07
N LEU A 224 -1.67 14.83 -4.03
CA LEU A 224 -2.58 15.87 -3.52
C LEU A 224 -2.85 16.95 -4.57
N VAL A 225 -1.80 17.43 -5.25
CA VAL A 225 -1.93 18.41 -6.34
C VAL A 225 -2.79 17.88 -7.47
N PHE A 226 -2.61 16.61 -7.87
CA PHE A 226 -3.47 15.96 -8.87
C PHE A 226 -4.95 15.96 -8.45
N LEU A 227 -5.27 15.65 -7.19
CA LEU A 227 -6.65 15.70 -6.70
C LEU A 227 -7.22 17.12 -6.74
N CYS A 228 -6.46 18.11 -6.28
CA CYS A 228 -6.90 19.51 -6.31
C CYS A 228 -7.09 20.03 -7.74
N MET A 229 -6.17 19.73 -8.67
CA MET A 229 -6.32 20.10 -10.08
C MET A 229 -7.50 19.40 -10.72
N GLY A 230 -7.76 18.13 -10.40
CA GLY A 230 -8.93 17.39 -10.86
C GLY A 230 -10.24 18.08 -10.44
N ILE A 231 -10.37 18.42 -9.16
CA ILE A 231 -11.55 19.13 -8.61
C ILE A 231 -11.72 20.51 -9.28
N ALA A 232 -10.64 21.28 -9.39
CA ALA A 232 -10.69 22.59 -10.04
C ALA A 232 -11.09 22.48 -11.52
N THR A 233 -10.61 21.45 -12.24
CA THR A 233 -10.96 21.19 -13.64
C THR A 233 -12.46 20.87 -13.79
N THR A 234 -13.01 20.02 -12.92
CA THR A 234 -14.45 19.70 -12.97
C THR A 234 -15.32 20.89 -12.59
N LEU A 235 -14.93 21.70 -11.61
CA LEU A 235 -15.66 22.92 -11.25
C LEU A 235 -15.65 23.96 -12.39
N LEU A 236 -14.48 24.22 -13.00
CA LEU A 236 -14.38 25.13 -14.14
C LEU A 236 -15.15 24.62 -15.35
N GLY A 237 -15.06 23.33 -15.67
CA GLY A 237 -15.82 22.71 -16.76
C GLY A 237 -17.33 22.81 -16.55
N ALA A 238 -17.80 22.62 -15.32
CA ALA A 238 -19.21 22.81 -14.96
C ALA A 238 -19.64 24.27 -15.13
N ALA A 239 -18.86 25.22 -14.61
CA ALA A 239 -19.16 26.66 -14.75
C ALA A 239 -19.24 27.10 -16.22
N VAL A 240 -18.29 26.64 -17.05
CA VAL A 240 -18.32 26.86 -18.51
C VAL A 240 -19.60 26.28 -19.12
N GLY A 241 -19.97 25.04 -18.76
CA GLY A 241 -21.16 24.38 -19.27
C GLY A 241 -22.49 25.02 -18.84
N PHE A 242 -22.55 25.67 -17.67
CA PHE A 242 -23.71 26.45 -17.25
C PHE A 242 -23.81 27.76 -18.04
N HIS A 243 -22.74 28.55 -18.07
CA HIS A 243 -22.74 29.83 -18.78
C HIS A 243 -22.89 29.69 -20.30
N SER A 244 -22.45 28.57 -20.89
CA SER A 244 -22.66 28.30 -22.33
C SER A 244 -24.10 27.97 -22.69
N LYS A 245 -24.96 27.62 -21.71
CA LYS A 245 -26.40 27.36 -21.93
C LYS A 245 -27.25 28.62 -21.75
N GLU A 246 -26.78 29.55 -20.93
CA GLU A 246 -27.47 30.80 -20.62
C GLU A 246 -27.21 31.92 -21.65
N ALA A 247 -26.14 31.79 -22.45
CA ALA A 247 -25.83 32.65 -23.60
C ALA A 247 -26.51 32.15 -24.89
#